data_AF-X0X9K4-F1
#
_entry.id   AF-X0X9K4-F1
#
_cell.length_a   1.000
_cell.length_b   1.000
_cell.length_c   1.000
_cell.angle_alpha   90.00
_cell.angle_beta   90.00
_cell.angle_gamma   90.00
#
_symmetry.space_group_name_H-M   'P 1'
#
loop_
_entity.id
_entity.type
_entity.pdbx_description
1 polymer ?
#
loop_
_entity_poly.entity_id
_entity_poly.type
_entity_poly.pdbx_seq_one_letter_code
_entity_poly.pdbx_strand_id
1 'polypeptide(L)'
;MPKNEDDRKVGPVFRVLSQDLYSTGFHGEEIGIRQYEVWRAKSRQFTKDADIIGKIEEAKTKRGEKKLSKKERTGFIILRKSVWHEQEDELLRRLVLKLFTARGSWVATIEEMVADEYTASYVS
;
A
#
# COMPACT_ATOMS: atom_id res chain seq x y z
N MET A 1 28.28 39.18 24.72
CA MET A 1 27.36 38.09 25.11
C MET A 1 27.50 36.97 24.10
N PRO A 2 27.81 35.73 24.52
CA PRO A 2 27.96 34.62 23.57
C PRO A 2 26.57 34.22 23.04
N LYS A 3 26.49 33.98 21.72
CA LYS A 3 25.27 33.47 21.08
C LYS A 3 25.08 32.02 21.51
N ASN A 4 23.96 31.70 22.16
CA ASN A 4 23.56 30.33 22.43
C ASN A 4 23.34 29.59 21.10
N GLU A 5 24.24 28.67 20.75
CA GLU A 5 24.14 27.75 19.62
C GLU A 5 23.34 26.47 19.98
N ASP A 6 22.18 26.62 20.61
CA ASP A 6 21.36 25.46 20.99
C ASP A 6 19.90 25.55 20.52
N ASP A 7 19.71 26.19 19.37
CA ASP A 7 18.43 26.16 18.66
C ASP A 7 18.40 24.93 17.74
N ARG A 8 18.43 23.73 18.34
CA ARG A 8 18.11 22.49 17.63
C ARG A 8 16.65 22.60 17.18
N LYS A 9 16.44 23.15 15.98
CA LYS A 9 15.14 23.38 15.34
C LYS A 9 14.34 22.09 15.07
N VAL A 10 14.50 20.99 15.78
CA VAL A 10 13.77 19.73 15.54
C VAL A 10 12.34 19.85 16.05
N GLY A 11 11.51 20.58 15.28
CA GLY A 11 10.07 20.59 15.46
C GLY A 11 9.44 19.25 15.04
N PRO A 12 8.23 18.93 15.53
CA PRO A 12 7.57 17.66 15.23
C PRO A 12 7.26 17.54 13.72
N VAL A 13 7.56 16.37 13.14
CA VAL A 13 7.17 16.02 11.78
C VAL A 13 5.90 15.18 11.84
N PHE A 14 4.80 15.73 11.33
CA PHE A 14 3.54 15.01 11.24
C PHE A 14 3.51 14.19 9.94
N ARG A 15 3.17 12.91 10.07
CA ARG A 15 2.96 11.99 8.95
C ARG A 15 1.52 11.47 9.03
N VAL A 16 0.79 11.59 7.93
CA VAL A 16 -0.56 11.05 7.82
C VAL A 16 -0.52 9.90 6.81
N LEU A 17 -0.92 8.73 7.30
CA LEU A 17 -1.12 7.54 6.50
C LEU A 17 -2.62 7.36 6.30
N SER A 18 -3.04 7.23 5.04
CA SER A 18 -4.43 6.98 4.67
C SER A 18 -4.47 5.71 3.84
N GLN A 19 -5.26 4.75 4.29
CA GLN A 19 -5.51 3.51 3.57
C GLN A 19 -7.01 3.41 3.32
N ASP A 20 -7.39 3.40 2.04
CA ASP A 20 -8.78 3.22 1.64
C ASP A 20 -8.89 1.83 1.00
N LEU A 21 -9.67 0.95 1.63
CA LEU A 21 -10.06 -0.36 1.09
C LEU A 21 -11.47 -0.27 0.54
N TYR A 22 -11.69 -0.81 -0.64
CA TYR A 22 -12.98 -0.82 -1.30
C TYR A 22 -13.25 -2.15 -2.00
N SER A 23 -14.49 -2.61 -1.89
CA SER A 23 -14.97 -3.85 -2.49
C SER A 23 -15.47 -3.66 -3.93
N THR A 24 -15.79 -2.42 -4.33
CA THR A 24 -16.44 -2.13 -5.61
C THR A 24 -15.58 -1.25 -6.52
N GLY A 25 -15.64 -1.52 -7.83
CA GLY A 25 -15.01 -0.73 -8.89
C GLY A 25 -15.57 0.69 -9.08
N PHE A 26 -16.49 1.13 -8.20
CA PHE A 26 -17.00 2.51 -8.19
C PHE A 26 -15.96 3.53 -7.72
N HIS A 27 -14.88 3.09 -7.09
CA HIS A 27 -13.75 3.94 -6.71
C HIS A 27 -12.68 4.01 -7.81
N GLY A 28 -13.04 4.66 -8.92
CA GLY A 28 -12.22 5.65 -9.65
C GLY A 28 -10.84 5.27 -10.23
N GLU A 29 -10.33 4.05 -10.08
CA GLU A 29 -9.18 3.60 -10.86
C GLU A 29 -9.62 2.51 -11.83
N GLU A 30 -10.35 2.91 -12.87
CA GLU A 30 -10.28 2.20 -14.14
C GLU A 30 -8.83 2.29 -14.64
N ILE A 31 -8.02 1.34 -14.20
CA ILE A 31 -6.75 1.05 -14.83
C ILE A 31 -7.10 0.56 -16.22
N GLY A 32 -6.84 1.40 -17.21
CA GLY A 32 -7.04 1.02 -18.60
C GLY A 32 -6.31 -0.28 -18.91
N ILE A 33 -6.83 -1.07 -19.85
CA ILE A 33 -6.29 -2.37 -20.28
C ILE A 33 -4.75 -2.31 -20.46
N ARG A 34 -4.27 -1.21 -21.04
CA ARG A 34 -2.84 -0.93 -21.25
C ARG A 34 -2.04 -0.86 -19.94
N GLN A 35 -2.54 -0.19 -18.91
CA GLN A 35 -1.82 -0.08 -17.64
C GLN A 35 -1.82 -1.41 -16.89
N TYR A 36 -2.91 -2.18 -16.99
CA TYR A 36 -2.97 -3.55 -16.49
C TYR A 36 -1.93 -4.45 -17.18
N GLU A 37 -1.78 -4.33 -18.50
CA GLU A 37 -0.73 -5.00 -19.27
C GLU A 37 0.69 -4.58 -18.85
N VAL A 38 0.92 -3.28 -18.64
CA VAL A 38 2.21 -2.77 -18.16
C VAL A 38 2.56 -3.35 -16.78
N TRP A 39 1.58 -3.46 -15.87
CA TRP A 39 1.83 -4.05 -14.55
C TRP A 39 2.08 -5.55 -14.61
N ARG A 40 1.35 -6.29 -15.45
CA ARG A 40 1.64 -7.71 -15.73
C ARG A 40 3.04 -7.90 -16.31
N ALA A 41 3.46 -7.02 -17.21
CA ALA A 41 4.80 -7.06 -17.79
C ALA A 41 5.89 -6.73 -16.75
N LYS A 42 5.59 -5.81 -15.84
CA LYS A 42 6.55 -5.34 -14.83
C LYS A 42 6.70 -6.30 -13.64
N SER A 43 5.61 -6.96 -13.23
CA SER A 43 5.63 -7.87 -12.10
C SER A 43 4.85 -9.13 -12.41
N ARG A 44 5.55 -10.28 -12.40
CA ARG A 44 4.93 -11.61 -12.51
C ARG A 44 3.94 -11.92 -11.39
N GLN A 45 4.05 -11.19 -10.27
CA GLN A 45 3.14 -11.33 -9.13
C GLN A 45 1.77 -10.70 -9.36
N PHE A 46 1.66 -9.82 -10.36
CA PHE A 46 0.40 -9.22 -10.80
C PHE A 46 -0.19 -10.09 -11.92
N THR A 47 -1.11 -10.97 -11.55
CA THR A 47 -1.70 -11.99 -12.42
C THR A 47 -3.01 -11.52 -13.06
N LYS A 48 -3.56 -12.25 -14.04
CA LYS A 48 -4.78 -11.85 -14.76
C LYS A 48 -6.05 -11.82 -13.88
N ASP A 49 -6.02 -12.56 -12.79
CA ASP A 49 -7.07 -12.64 -11.78
C ASP A 49 -6.88 -11.61 -10.65
N ALA A 50 -5.91 -10.69 -10.77
CA ALA A 50 -5.71 -9.62 -9.81
C ALA A 50 -6.80 -8.54 -9.95
N ASP A 51 -7.41 -8.19 -8.83
CA ASP A 51 -8.29 -7.03 -8.69
C ASP A 51 -7.73 -6.04 -7.69
N ILE A 52 -7.84 -4.74 -7.94
CA ILE A 52 -7.34 -3.72 -7.02
C ILE A 52 -8.44 -3.32 -6.06
N ILE A 53 -8.21 -3.61 -4.79
CA ILE A 53 -9.19 -3.45 -3.71
C ILE A 53 -8.81 -2.34 -2.73
N GLY A 54 -7.76 -1.58 -3.02
CA GLY A 54 -7.38 -0.47 -2.16
C GLY A 54 -6.17 0.31 -2.63
N LYS A 55 -6.11 1.56 -2.16
CA LYS A 55 -5.01 2.49 -2.40
C LYS A 55 -4.37 2.91 -1.09
N ILE A 56 -3.07 3.16 -1.14
CA ILE A 56 -2.29 3.66 -0.02
C ILE A 56 -1.79 5.04 -0.40
N GLU A 57 -2.12 6.01 0.44
CA GLU A 57 -1.72 7.40 0.27
C GLU A 57 -0.97 7.88 1.51
N GLU A 58 0.10 8.64 1.30
CA GLU A 58 0.87 9.26 2.36
C GLU A 58 0.91 10.78 2.15
N ALA A 59 0.76 11.53 3.25
CA ALA A 59 1.06 12.95 3.30
C ALA A 59 2.08 13.22 4.41
N LYS A 60 3.09 14.04 4.09
CA LYS A 60 4.17 14.42 5.00
C LYS A 60 4.25 15.93 5.04
N THR A 61 4.13 16.51 6.22
CA THR A 61 4.37 17.95 6.39
C THR A 61 5.87 18.22 6.33
N LYS A 62 6.31 19.13 5.46
CA LYS A 62 7.71 19.59 5.45
C LYS A 62 7.93 20.56 6.61
N ARG A 63 9.12 20.53 7.20
CA ARG A 63 9.50 21.37 8.35
C ARG A 63 9.30 22.86 8.01
N GLY A 64 8.37 23.51 8.72
CA GLY A 64 8.00 24.91 8.51
C GLY A 64 6.64 25.14 7.84
N GLU A 65 6.00 24.09 7.29
CA GLU A 65 4.65 24.19 6.71
C GLU A 65 3.58 23.97 7.79
N LYS A 66 2.63 24.89 7.90
CA LYS A 66 1.46 24.75 8.81
C LYS A 66 0.35 23.86 8.23
N LYS A 67 0.46 23.47 6.95
CA LYS A 67 -0.58 22.76 6.21
C LYS A 67 -0.06 21.39 5.77
N LEU A 68 -0.90 20.37 5.91
CA LEU A 68 -0.60 19.03 5.41
C LEU A 68 -0.44 19.09 3.89
N SER A 69 0.63 18.48 3.37
CA SER A 69 0.86 18.35 1.93
C SER A 69 -0.27 17.57 1.26
N LYS A 70 -0.39 17.67 -0.07
CA LYS A 70 -1.30 16.81 -0.83
C LYS A 70 -0.95 15.34 -0.57
N LYS A 71 -1.97 14.50 -0.39
CA LYS A 71 -1.81 13.05 -0.29
C LYS A 71 -1.27 12.51 -1.61
N GLU A 72 -0.16 11.79 -1.55
CA GLU A 72 0.46 11.14 -2.71
C GLU A 72 0.23 9.63 -2.62
N ARG A 73 -0.20 9.01 -3.73
CA ARG A 73 -0.34 7.55 -3.79
C ARG A 73 1.05 6.92 -3.70
N THR A 74 1.25 6.12 -2.67
CA THR A 74 2.50 5.38 -2.43
C THR A 74 2.38 3.91 -2.83
N GLY A 75 1.16 3.36 -2.82
CA GLY A 75 0.93 1.96 -3.14
C GLY A 75 -0.52 1.62 -3.42
N PHE A 76 -0.75 0.34 -3.66
CA PHE A 76 -2.07 -0.25 -3.82
C PHE A 76 -2.06 -1.73 -3.45
N ILE A 77 -3.24 -2.24 -3.14
CA ILE A 77 -3.43 -3.62 -2.71
C ILE A 77 -4.28 -4.33 -3.76
N ILE A 78 -3.86 -5.54 -4.10
CA ILE A 78 -4.65 -6.45 -4.92
C ILE A 78 -5.21 -7.61 -4.12
N LEU A 79 -6.33 -8.13 -4.60
CA LEU A 79 -6.93 -9.41 -4.23
C LEU A 79 -6.87 -10.34 -5.45
N ARG A 80 -6.55 -11.62 -5.23
CA ARG A 80 -6.69 -12.63 -6.27
C ARG A 80 -8.12 -13.16 -6.32
N LYS A 81 -8.85 -12.85 -7.40
CA LYS A 81 -10.24 -13.26 -7.59
C LYS A 81 -10.41 -14.76 -7.72
N SER A 82 -9.50 -15.43 -8.46
CA SER A 82 -9.60 -16.86 -8.76
C SER A 82 -9.72 -17.76 -7.53
N VAL A 83 -9.03 -17.38 -6.45
CA VAL A 83 -8.94 -18.18 -5.21
C VAL A 83 -9.93 -17.73 -4.13
N TRP A 84 -10.59 -16.59 -4.33
CA TRP A 84 -11.50 -16.00 -3.35
C TRP A 84 -12.93 -15.91 -3.88
N HIS A 85 -13.15 -15.08 -4.91
CA HIS A 85 -14.49 -14.82 -5.46
C HIS A 85 -14.94 -15.88 -6.47
N GLU A 86 -14.02 -16.38 -7.30
CA GLU A 86 -14.33 -17.35 -8.36
C GLU A 86 -14.17 -18.80 -7.88
N GLN A 87 -13.78 -19.02 -6.63
CA GLN A 87 -13.75 -20.34 -6.02
C GLN A 87 -15.17 -20.75 -5.60
N GLU A 88 -15.67 -21.82 -6.21
CA GLU A 88 -17.02 -22.37 -6.00
C GLU A 88 -17.17 -22.98 -4.61
N ASP A 89 -16.16 -23.72 -4.14
CA ASP A 89 -16.16 -24.31 -2.80
C ASP A 89 -15.73 -23.27 -1.76
N GLU A 90 -16.67 -22.83 -0.94
CA GLU A 90 -16.43 -21.82 0.09
C GLU A 90 -15.37 -22.25 1.11
N LEU A 91 -15.24 -23.55 1.39
CA LEU A 91 -14.24 -24.09 2.32
C LEU A 91 -12.83 -24.04 1.75
N LEU A 92 -12.70 -23.96 0.43
CA LEU A 92 -11.42 -23.86 -0.28
C LEU A 92 -11.02 -22.42 -0.62
N ARG A 93 -11.84 -21.43 -0.24
CA ARG A 93 -11.52 -20.01 -0.46
C ARG A 93 -10.26 -19.63 0.30
N ARG A 94 -9.34 -18.98 -0.41
CA ARG A 94 -8.09 -18.46 0.15
C ARG A 94 -7.99 -16.97 -0.08
N LEU A 95 -7.85 -16.22 1.00
CA LEU A 95 -7.61 -14.78 0.92
C LEU A 95 -6.14 -14.53 0.56
N VAL A 96 -5.87 -14.17 -0.69
CA VAL A 96 -4.52 -13.81 -1.14
C VAL A 96 -4.49 -12.32 -1.47
N LEU A 97 -3.87 -11.56 -0.57
CA LEU A 97 -3.67 -10.11 -0.72
C LEU A 97 -2.21 -9.80 -1.00
N LYS A 98 -1.96 -8.91 -1.96
CA LYS A 98 -0.59 -8.49 -2.29
C LYS A 98 -0.48 -6.98 -2.34
N LEU A 99 0.61 -6.48 -1.77
CA LEU A 99 0.97 -5.07 -1.77
C LEU A 99 1.87 -4.75 -2.95
N PHE A 100 1.55 -3.64 -3.61
CA PHE A 100 2.35 -3.08 -4.70
C PHE A 100 2.66 -1.61 -4.43
N THR A 101 3.83 -1.18 -4.91
CA THR A 101 4.18 0.24 -4.99
C THR A 101 3.28 0.96 -6.01
N ALA A 102 3.17 2.28 -5.94
CA ALA A 102 2.44 3.08 -6.94
C ALA A 102 2.93 2.87 -8.38
N ARG A 103 4.16 2.35 -8.55
CA ARG A 103 4.75 2.04 -9.85
C ARG A 103 4.49 0.59 -10.31
N GLY A 104 3.76 -0.22 -9.55
CA GLY A 104 3.44 -1.62 -9.89
C GLY A 104 4.55 -2.64 -9.60
N SER A 105 5.58 -2.27 -8.82
CA SER A 105 6.51 -3.25 -8.25
C SER A 105 5.87 -3.95 -7.06
N TRP A 106 5.97 -5.28 -7.01
CA TRP A 106 5.51 -6.08 -5.87
C TRP A 106 6.36 -5.80 -4.63
N VAL A 107 5.72 -5.78 -3.46
CA VAL A 107 6.37 -5.52 -2.17
C VAL A 107 6.34 -6.76 -1.28
N ALA A 108 5.15 -7.24 -0.94
CA ALA A 108 4.94 -8.41 -0.07
C ALA A 108 3.50 -8.93 -0.21
N THR A 109 3.24 -10.13 0.30
CA THR A 109 1.87 -10.61 0.60
C THR A 109 1.50 -10.41 2.07
N ILE A 110 0.20 -10.47 2.40
CA ILE A 110 -0.22 -10.35 3.80
C ILE A 110 0.34 -11.50 4.65
N GLU A 111 0.45 -12.71 4.10
CA GLU A 111 0.98 -13.87 4.80
C GLU A 111 2.47 -13.71 5.12
N GLU A 112 3.27 -13.19 4.18
CA GLU A 112 4.68 -12.87 4.42
C GLU A 112 4.81 -11.82 5.54
N MET A 113 4.02 -10.75 5.48
CA MET A 113 4.05 -9.69 6.50
C MET A 113 3.66 -10.23 7.89
N VAL A 114 2.63 -11.10 7.97
CA VAL A 114 2.22 -11.71 9.24
C VAL A 114 3.30 -12.65 9.78
N ALA A 115 3.95 -13.43 8.91
CA ALA A 115 5.02 -14.33 9.32
C ALA A 115 6.26 -13.57 9.83
N ASP A 116 6.62 -12.46 9.16
CA ASP A 116 7.72 -11.58 9.56
C ASP A 116 7.44 -10.94 10.92
N GLU A 117 6.25 -10.39 11.13
CA GLU A 117 5.84 -9.79 12.42
C GLU A 117 5.78 -10.83 13.54
N TYR A 118 5.24 -12.01 13.26
CA TYR A 118 5.22 -13.11 14.22
C TYR A 118 6.65 -13.49 14.63
N THR A 119 7.57 -13.60 13.68
CA THR A 119 8.99 -13.89 13.96
C THR A 119 9.63 -12.78 14.79
N ALA A 120 9.39 -11.51 14.45
CA ALA A 120 9.90 -10.37 15.19
C ALA A 120 9.42 -10.35 16.65
N SER A 121 8.18 -10.79 16.91
CA SER A 121 7.58 -10.82 18.24
C SER A 121 8.26 -11.80 19.21
N TYR A 122 8.92 -12.85 18.73
CA TYR A 122 9.68 -13.79 19.58
C TYR A 122 11.09 -13.32 19.92
N VAL A 123 11.61 -12.36 19.15
CA VAL A 123 12.97 -11.86 19.29
C VAL A 123 13.02 -10.60 20.19
N SER A 124 11.88 -9.95 20.43
CA SER A 124 11.73 -8.83 21.38
C SER A 124 11.48 -9.30 22.80
#